data_AF-A0A5N4AXR3-F1
#
_entry.id   AF-A0A5N4AXR3-F1
#
_cell.length_a   1.000
_cell.length_b   1.000
_cell.length_c   1.000
_cell.angle_alpha   90.00
_cell.angle_beta   90.00
_cell.angle_gamma   90.00
#
_symmetry.space_group_name_H-M   'P 1'
#
loop_
_entity.id
_entity.type
_entity.pdbx_description
1 polymer ?
#
loop_
_entity_poly.entity_id
_entity_poly.type
_entity_poly.pdbx_seq_one_letter_code
_entity_poly.pdbx_strand_id
1 'polypeptide(L)'
;MDYTLAEYKSPQYERLGFDLVKERMVSIGYPQEIREFEYDPSFPVRGLWFDTHYGNLLKVDAYGNILVCVHGFKFLKHYQVYELYPNKFLTLDESRVYVLNTLFNLPETYLLACLVDFFTNSPQYTETPKGVKCGELFMSFESIFQDVRSAVDWVHDKGNLKNCTTENFDEYVKKDERLPMFLTRLRQSGAKTFLLTNSDYTFTNNIMTYLFDFPHGPRPEDPHRSWKTYFDIIVVDARKPLFFGEGTILRQVDTNTGALKVGIHTGPFQKDHVYSGGSCDVFTEFIGAKGKDVLYVGDHIFGDILKSKKIRGWRTFLIIPELVRELHVWTDRCQLFDELQTLDVELGDMYKNLDSSTTEKPDISKLRSAIRDVTHKMDMSYGMMGSLFRSGSRQTFFSSQVVRYADLYAATHLNLIYYPFSYMFRAPAMLLPHESTVAHEQRFVMEAPLPRSRKFNNAPSADDAPVAYNSHVMKVLNRSNSQVPHVRPETPVSVTHCHDEDFDDDTDESSPQRK
;
A
#
# COMPACT_ATOMS: atom_id res chain seq x y z
N MET A 1 -6.71 1.66 -14.12
CA MET A 1 -6.90 0.79 -15.30
C MET A 1 -5.67 -0.09 -15.42
N ASP A 2 -4.54 0.53 -15.75
CA ASP A 2 -3.21 -0.06 -15.76
C ASP A 2 -2.91 -0.79 -14.45
N TYR A 3 -2.29 -1.98 -14.54
CA TYR A 3 -1.95 -2.89 -13.44
C TYR A 3 -3.07 -3.27 -12.45
N THR A 4 -4.31 -2.84 -12.72
CA THR A 4 -5.50 -3.17 -11.94
C THR A 4 -6.48 -4.02 -12.75
N LEU A 5 -7.03 -3.44 -13.82
CA LEU A 5 -7.87 -4.16 -14.80
C LEU A 5 -7.00 -4.74 -15.93
N ALA A 6 -6.06 -3.93 -16.42
CA ALA A 6 -5.09 -4.30 -17.45
C ALA A 6 -3.78 -4.70 -16.77
N GLU A 7 -3.63 -5.99 -16.43
CA GLU A 7 -2.37 -6.50 -15.90
C GLU A 7 -1.39 -6.73 -17.06
N TYR A 8 -0.26 -6.02 -17.04
CA TYR A 8 0.79 -6.21 -18.04
C TYR A 8 1.62 -7.47 -17.76
N LYS A 9 2.05 -8.16 -18.82
CA LYS A 9 2.81 -9.41 -18.75
C LYS A 9 4.27 -9.15 -18.38
N SER A 10 4.71 -9.82 -17.33
CA SER A 10 6.09 -9.76 -16.83
C SER A 10 6.89 -10.98 -17.31
N PRO A 11 8.15 -10.81 -17.78
CA PRO A 11 8.94 -9.58 -17.80
C PRO A 11 8.87 -8.80 -19.13
N GLN A 12 7.97 -9.17 -20.04
CA GLN A 12 7.93 -8.63 -21.42
C GLN A 12 7.71 -7.11 -21.43
N TYR A 13 6.74 -6.64 -20.64
CA TYR A 13 6.38 -5.23 -20.61
C TYR A 13 7.45 -4.36 -19.93
N GLU A 14 8.04 -4.85 -18.84
CA GLU A 14 9.15 -4.17 -18.16
C GLU A 14 10.37 -4.08 -19.07
N ARG A 15 10.69 -5.14 -19.82
CA ARG A 15 11.78 -5.13 -20.80
C ARG A 15 11.54 -4.10 -21.91
N LEU A 16 10.33 -4.03 -22.46
CA LEU A 16 9.97 -3.02 -23.45
C LEU A 16 10.18 -1.60 -22.90
N GLY A 17 9.67 -1.33 -21.69
CA GLY A 17 9.87 -0.04 -21.02
C GLY A 17 11.35 0.27 -20.79
N PHE A 18 12.12 -0.72 -20.33
CA PHE A 18 13.56 -0.59 -20.10
C PHE A 18 14.31 -0.20 -21.38
N ASP A 19 14.08 -0.93 -22.48
CA ASP A 19 14.76 -0.70 -23.75
C ASP A 19 14.44 0.67 -24.35
N LEU A 20 13.18 1.11 -24.26
CA LEU A 20 12.77 2.44 -24.74
C LEU A 20 13.40 3.58 -23.90
N VAL A 21 13.46 3.42 -22.58
CA VAL A 21 14.09 4.41 -21.70
C VAL A 21 15.59 4.45 -21.94
N LYS A 22 16.25 3.29 -22.08
CA LYS A 22 17.66 3.16 -22.44
C LYS A 22 17.99 3.91 -23.74
N GLU A 23 17.21 3.70 -24.79
CA GLU A 23 17.39 4.44 -26.06
C GLU A 23 17.16 5.94 -25.89
N ARG A 24 16.17 6.34 -25.08
CA ARG A 24 15.92 7.76 -24.78
C ARG A 24 17.12 8.39 -24.07
N MET A 25 17.70 7.72 -23.07
CA MET A 25 18.89 8.18 -22.35
C MET A 25 20.07 8.40 -23.31
N VAL A 26 20.32 7.46 -24.22
CA VAL A 26 21.38 7.62 -25.24
C VAL A 26 21.10 8.81 -26.15
N SER A 27 19.85 9.02 -26.56
CA SER A 27 19.46 10.14 -27.43
C SER A 27 19.69 11.53 -26.81
N ILE A 28 19.72 11.62 -25.47
CA ILE A 28 19.96 12.88 -24.75
C ILE A 28 21.43 13.07 -24.35
N GLY A 29 22.32 12.16 -24.75
CA GLY A 29 23.77 12.31 -24.61
C GLY A 29 24.45 11.36 -23.63
N TYR A 30 23.75 10.36 -23.09
CA TYR A 30 24.41 9.31 -22.31
C TYR A 30 25.31 8.41 -23.20
N PRO A 31 26.32 7.74 -22.61
CA PRO A 31 27.26 6.89 -23.35
C PRO A 31 26.56 5.80 -24.17
N GLN A 32 27.12 5.45 -25.33
CA GLN A 32 26.50 4.49 -26.26
C GLN A 32 26.49 3.06 -25.69
N GLU A 33 27.45 2.76 -24.82
CA GLU A 33 27.69 1.50 -24.14
C GLU A 33 26.46 1.06 -23.32
N ILE A 34 25.66 2.00 -22.82
CA ILE A 34 24.47 1.65 -22.02
C ILE A 34 23.43 0.89 -22.85
N ARG A 35 23.50 0.91 -24.20
CA ARG A 35 22.61 0.10 -25.06
C ARG A 35 22.75 -1.40 -24.83
N GLU A 36 23.92 -1.84 -24.36
CA GLU A 36 24.21 -3.24 -24.07
C GLU A 36 23.52 -3.72 -22.79
N PHE A 37 22.93 -2.84 -21.98
CA PHE A 37 22.17 -3.27 -20.82
C PHE A 37 20.96 -4.11 -21.23
N GLU A 38 20.74 -5.20 -20.52
CA GLU A 38 19.59 -6.09 -20.67
C GLU A 38 18.80 -6.13 -19.37
N TYR A 39 17.47 -6.02 -19.46
CA TYR A 39 16.61 -6.04 -18.27
C TYR A 39 16.63 -7.41 -17.56
N ASP A 40 17.03 -7.42 -16.29
CA ASP A 40 16.99 -8.58 -15.40
C ASP A 40 15.84 -8.46 -14.38
N PRO A 41 14.75 -9.24 -14.52
CA PRO A 41 13.62 -9.21 -13.60
C PRO A 41 13.93 -9.81 -12.21
N SER A 42 15.10 -10.43 -12.01
CA SER A 42 15.47 -11.02 -10.72
C SER A 42 16.04 -10.02 -9.71
N PHE A 43 16.42 -8.82 -10.18
CA PHE A 43 17.00 -7.78 -9.36
C PHE A 43 15.96 -6.85 -8.69
N PRO A 44 15.12 -6.11 -9.43
CA PRO A 44 14.29 -5.07 -8.82
C PRO A 44 13.12 -5.66 -8.03
N VAL A 45 12.77 -5.01 -6.92
CA VAL A 45 11.52 -5.23 -6.19
C VAL A 45 10.82 -3.88 -6.02
N ARG A 46 9.48 -3.90 -6.04
CA ARG A 46 8.69 -2.68 -5.85
C ARG A 46 8.83 -2.14 -4.42
N GLY A 47 8.69 -0.83 -4.26
CA GLY A 47 8.73 -0.13 -2.97
C GLY A 47 10.13 0.20 -2.45
N LEU A 48 11.17 0.01 -3.26
CA LEU A 48 12.52 0.46 -2.94
C LEU A 48 12.60 1.99 -2.90
N TRP A 49 13.53 2.48 -2.07
CA TRP A 49 13.85 3.89 -1.96
C TRP A 49 15.13 4.15 -2.75
N PHE A 50 15.11 5.12 -3.65
CA PHE A 50 16.33 5.64 -4.27
C PHE A 50 16.79 6.88 -3.49
N ASP A 51 17.98 6.78 -2.88
CA ASP A 51 18.64 7.92 -2.22
C ASP A 51 19.44 8.70 -3.26
N THR A 52 18.91 9.84 -3.71
CA THR A 52 19.54 10.69 -4.72
C THR A 52 20.86 11.29 -4.27
N HIS A 53 21.12 11.30 -2.95
CA HIS A 53 22.34 11.87 -2.39
C HIS A 53 23.56 10.97 -2.58
N TYR A 54 23.38 9.67 -2.40
CA TYR A 54 24.45 8.67 -2.43
C TYR A 54 24.31 7.64 -3.57
N GLY A 55 23.24 7.71 -4.36
CA GLY A 55 23.01 6.80 -5.49
C GLY A 55 22.69 5.37 -5.07
N ASN A 56 22.10 5.19 -3.88
CA ASN A 56 21.83 3.87 -3.33
C ASN A 56 20.35 3.48 -3.47
N LEU A 57 20.11 2.22 -3.81
CA LEU A 57 18.82 1.57 -3.64
C LEU A 57 18.72 1.00 -2.23
N LEU A 58 17.69 1.42 -1.50
CA LEU A 58 17.46 1.07 -0.11
C LEU A 58 16.14 0.31 0.01
N LYS A 59 16.20 -0.86 0.64
CA LYS A 59 15.02 -1.54 1.18
C LYS A 59 14.91 -1.15 2.65
N VAL A 60 13.79 -0.56 3.04
CA VAL A 60 13.61 -0.02 4.39
C VAL A 60 12.35 -0.57 5.05
N ASP A 61 12.29 -0.50 6.38
CA ASP A 61 11.07 -0.79 7.15
C ASP A 61 10.16 0.44 7.33
N ALA A 62 9.04 0.27 8.04
CA ALA A 62 8.05 1.31 8.31
C ALA A 62 8.62 2.58 8.99
N TYR A 63 9.74 2.43 9.70
CA TYR A 63 10.35 3.50 10.47
C TYR A 63 11.48 4.19 9.69
N GLY A 64 11.91 3.65 8.54
CA GLY A 64 13.06 4.16 7.79
C GLY A 64 14.38 3.48 8.15
N ASN A 65 14.35 2.38 8.92
CA ASN A 65 15.56 1.59 9.15
C ASN A 65 15.92 0.81 7.89
N ILE A 66 17.20 0.82 7.53
CA ILE A 66 17.71 0.17 6.33
C ILE A 66 17.81 -1.34 6.57
N LEU A 67 17.15 -2.12 5.72
CA LEU A 67 17.19 -3.58 5.68
C LEU A 67 18.28 -4.05 4.71
N VAL A 68 18.24 -3.52 3.48
CA VAL A 68 19.20 -3.80 2.39
C VAL A 68 19.64 -2.48 1.77
N CYS A 69 20.91 -2.37 1.41
CA CYS A 69 21.49 -1.22 0.73
C CYS A 69 22.37 -1.69 -0.43
N VAL A 70 22.10 -1.17 -1.63
CA VAL A 70 22.82 -1.54 -2.85
C VAL A 70 23.30 -0.29 -3.56
N HIS A 71 24.58 -0.27 -3.93
CA HIS A 71 25.20 0.76 -4.76
C HIS A 71 25.56 0.16 -6.11
N GLY A 72 24.86 0.55 -7.18
CA GLY A 72 24.93 -0.17 -8.46
C GLY A 72 24.45 -1.61 -8.30
N PHE A 73 25.34 -2.59 -8.52
CA PHE A 73 25.07 -4.00 -8.20
C PHE A 73 25.78 -4.51 -6.93
N LYS A 74 26.48 -3.62 -6.22
CA LYS A 74 27.22 -3.96 -5.00
C LYS A 74 26.33 -3.86 -3.77
N PHE A 75 26.00 -5.01 -3.19
CA PHE A 75 25.36 -5.08 -1.88
C PHE A 75 26.33 -4.61 -0.79
N LEU A 76 26.00 -3.51 -0.10
CA LEU A 76 26.86 -2.93 0.91
C LEU A 76 26.82 -3.73 2.21
N LYS A 77 28.00 -3.98 2.77
CA LYS A 77 28.13 -4.62 4.08
C LYS A 77 27.72 -3.66 5.19
N HIS A 78 27.36 -4.21 6.35
CA HIS A 78 26.89 -3.43 7.50
C HIS A 78 27.78 -2.22 7.84
N TYR A 79 29.10 -2.38 7.90
CA TYR A 79 30.01 -1.28 8.23
C TYR A 79 29.98 -0.14 7.19
N GLN A 80 29.88 -0.47 5.90
CA GLN A 80 29.78 0.53 4.82
C GLN A 80 28.45 1.29 4.88
N VAL A 81 27.37 0.60 5.25
CA VAL A 81 26.08 1.24 5.49
C VAL A 81 26.17 2.21 6.67
N TYR A 82 26.90 1.88 7.74
CA TYR A 82 27.10 2.80 8.87
C TYR A 82 27.92 4.04 8.51
N GLU A 83 28.88 3.93 7.60
CA GLU A 83 29.66 5.09 7.12
C GLU A 83 28.77 6.10 6.38
N LEU A 84 27.84 5.63 5.57
CA LEU A 84 26.90 6.48 4.81
C LEU A 84 25.67 6.89 5.64
N TYR A 85 25.21 6.01 6.52
CA TYR A 85 24.02 6.15 7.34
C TYR A 85 24.35 5.80 8.81
N PRO A 86 24.86 6.76 9.62
CA PRO A 86 25.38 6.50 10.97
C PRO A 86 24.43 5.81 11.97
N ASN A 87 23.12 5.83 11.71
CA ASN A 87 22.10 5.16 12.51
C ASN A 87 21.40 3.99 11.78
N LYS A 88 21.93 3.55 10.63
CA LYS A 88 21.27 2.61 9.71
C LYS A 88 19.80 3.00 9.42
N PHE A 89 19.58 4.31 9.30
CA PHE A 89 18.27 4.93 9.27
C PHE A 89 18.28 6.08 8.28
N LEU A 90 17.16 6.24 7.56
CA LEU A 90 16.91 7.37 6.68
C LEU A 90 15.47 7.84 6.86
N THR A 91 15.28 9.14 7.12
CA THR A 91 13.95 9.75 7.11
C THR A 91 13.45 9.84 5.68
N LEU A 92 12.16 9.53 5.46
CA LEU A 92 11.52 9.80 4.18
C LEU A 92 11.38 11.31 3.99
N ASP A 93 12.26 11.88 3.16
CA ASP A 93 12.26 13.27 2.72
C ASP A 93 12.15 13.28 1.19
N GLU A 94 11.05 13.81 0.67
CA GLU A 94 10.75 13.82 -0.77
C GLU A 94 11.79 14.60 -1.60
N SER A 95 12.59 15.47 -0.97
CA SER A 95 13.69 16.18 -1.65
C SER A 95 14.92 15.30 -1.91
N ARG A 96 15.07 14.19 -1.18
CA ARG A 96 16.23 13.30 -1.24
C ARG A 96 15.87 11.87 -1.64
N VAL A 97 14.69 11.42 -1.27
CA VAL A 97 14.27 10.03 -1.40
C VAL A 97 13.11 9.94 -2.36
N TYR A 98 13.29 9.14 -3.40
CA TYR A 98 12.18 8.74 -4.27
C TYR A 98 11.75 7.31 -3.96
N VAL A 99 10.45 7.09 -3.77
CA VAL A 99 9.90 5.76 -3.47
C VAL A 99 9.30 5.14 -4.73
N LEU A 100 9.88 4.03 -5.16
CA LEU A 100 9.58 3.32 -6.41
C LEU A 100 8.35 2.40 -6.24
N ASN A 101 7.16 2.98 -6.06
CA ASN A 101 5.96 2.31 -5.53
C ASN A 101 5.07 1.57 -6.56
N THR A 102 5.28 1.77 -7.86
CA THR A 102 4.45 1.20 -8.92
C THR A 102 5.22 0.17 -9.73
N LEU A 103 4.51 -0.74 -10.42
CA LEU A 103 5.15 -1.70 -11.31
C LEU A 103 5.83 -1.03 -12.52
N PHE A 104 5.34 0.15 -12.93
CA PHE A 104 6.03 0.99 -13.91
C PHE A 104 7.41 1.47 -13.44
N ASN A 105 7.70 1.44 -12.13
CA ASN A 105 9.01 1.82 -11.61
C ASN A 105 10.04 0.68 -11.68
N LEU A 106 9.68 -0.56 -12.04
CA LEU A 106 10.64 -1.67 -12.08
C LEU A 106 11.75 -1.47 -13.13
N PRO A 107 11.47 -1.04 -14.38
CA PRO A 107 12.51 -0.76 -15.36
C PRO A 107 13.50 0.32 -14.90
N GLU A 108 13.00 1.43 -14.36
CA GLU A 108 13.87 2.52 -13.88
C GLU A 108 14.66 2.12 -12.63
N THR A 109 14.09 1.28 -11.75
CA THR A 109 14.79 0.77 -10.57
C THR A 109 16.04 0.02 -11.01
N TYR A 110 15.89 -0.85 -12.01
CA TYR A 110 17.01 -1.60 -12.56
C TYR A 110 17.97 -0.70 -13.34
N LEU A 111 17.47 0.23 -14.17
CA LEU A 111 18.31 1.16 -14.93
C LEU A 111 19.17 2.05 -14.04
N LEU A 112 18.64 2.53 -12.92
CA LEU A 112 19.41 3.30 -11.94
C LEU A 112 20.57 2.46 -11.38
N ALA A 113 20.34 1.18 -11.06
CA ALA A 113 21.40 0.27 -10.65
C ALA A 113 22.44 0.07 -11.76
N CYS A 114 22.02 -0.17 -13.01
CA CYS A 114 22.94 -0.31 -14.14
C CYS A 114 23.81 0.94 -14.36
N LEU A 115 23.21 2.14 -14.29
CA LEU A 115 23.91 3.39 -14.52
C LEU A 115 24.93 3.67 -13.40
N VAL A 116 24.51 3.51 -12.13
CA VAL A 116 25.43 3.66 -10.99
C VAL A 116 26.57 2.65 -11.08
N ASP A 117 26.28 1.39 -11.40
CA ASP A 117 27.31 0.36 -11.59
C ASP A 117 28.28 0.68 -12.74
N PHE A 118 27.74 1.08 -13.90
CA PHE A 118 28.52 1.44 -15.07
C PHE A 118 29.46 2.61 -14.79
N PHE A 119 28.95 3.70 -14.23
CA PHE A 119 29.78 4.89 -13.97
C PHE A 119 30.79 4.66 -12.84
N THR A 120 30.44 3.89 -11.81
CA THR A 120 31.37 3.62 -10.70
C THR A 120 32.51 2.67 -11.11
N ASN A 121 32.28 1.75 -12.05
CA ASN A 121 33.28 0.77 -12.47
C ASN A 121 34.01 1.13 -13.78
N SER A 122 33.55 2.14 -14.51
CA SER A 122 34.18 2.54 -15.77
C SER A 122 35.46 3.36 -15.54
N PRO A 123 36.59 3.02 -16.20
CA PRO A 123 37.90 3.66 -15.94
C PRO A 123 37.97 5.13 -16.34
N GLN A 124 37.01 5.59 -17.14
CA GLN A 124 36.88 6.96 -17.63
C GLN A 124 36.19 7.90 -16.64
N TYR A 125 35.55 7.36 -15.60
CA TYR A 125 34.87 8.12 -14.56
C TYR A 125 35.56 7.90 -13.20
N THR A 126 35.60 8.96 -12.40
CA THR A 126 36.07 8.91 -11.02
C THR A 126 34.87 9.03 -10.09
N GLU A 127 34.64 7.99 -9.27
CA GLU A 127 33.61 8.00 -8.24
C GLU A 127 33.88 9.11 -7.21
N THR A 128 32.81 9.78 -6.80
CA THR A 128 32.80 10.74 -5.69
C THR A 128 31.66 10.37 -4.74
N PRO A 129 31.63 10.89 -3.50
CA PRO A 129 30.58 10.55 -2.55
C PRO A 129 29.15 10.81 -3.02
N LYS A 130 28.92 11.73 -3.98
CA LYS A 130 27.57 12.15 -4.42
C LYS A 130 27.32 12.02 -5.92
N GLY A 131 28.19 11.29 -6.62
CA GLY A 131 28.10 11.15 -8.07
C GLY A 131 29.43 10.74 -8.68
N VAL A 132 29.63 11.07 -9.95
CA VAL A 132 30.84 10.71 -10.70
C VAL A 132 31.38 11.91 -11.47
N LYS A 133 32.70 11.91 -11.71
CA LYS A 133 33.40 12.97 -12.46
C LYS A 133 34.09 12.39 -13.70
N CYS A 134 33.97 13.06 -14.84
CA CYS A 134 34.68 12.75 -16.08
C CYS A 134 35.30 14.03 -16.65
N GLY A 135 36.62 14.19 -16.52
CA GLY A 135 37.29 15.45 -16.85
C GLY A 135 36.74 16.60 -16.02
N GLU A 136 36.20 17.64 -16.66
CA GLU A 136 35.58 18.80 -16.00
C GLU A 136 34.07 18.63 -15.72
N LEU A 137 33.48 17.50 -16.14
CA LEU A 137 32.05 17.25 -15.97
C LEU A 137 31.78 16.47 -14.67
N PHE A 138 30.91 17.01 -13.83
CA PHE A 138 30.41 16.33 -12.63
C PHE A 138 28.94 15.97 -12.82
N MET A 139 28.60 14.71 -12.60
CA MET A 139 27.23 14.19 -12.66
C MET A 139 26.86 13.69 -11.27
N SER A 140 25.95 14.39 -10.59
CA SER A 140 25.43 13.93 -9.30
C SER A 140 24.46 12.77 -9.51
N PHE A 141 24.34 11.88 -8.53
CA PHE A 141 23.33 10.81 -8.58
C PHE A 141 21.91 11.36 -8.65
N GLU A 142 21.67 12.54 -8.07
CA GLU A 142 20.42 13.27 -8.22
C GLU A 142 20.13 13.68 -9.66
N SER A 143 21.12 14.25 -10.37
CA SER A 143 20.95 14.62 -11.79
C SER A 143 20.71 13.39 -12.66
N ILE A 144 21.43 12.29 -12.41
CA ILE A 144 21.23 11.02 -13.13
C ILE A 144 19.80 10.50 -12.90
N PHE A 145 19.31 10.57 -11.67
CA PHE A 145 17.94 10.18 -11.35
C PHE A 145 16.91 11.07 -12.04
N GLN A 146 17.12 12.39 -12.07
CA GLN A 146 16.23 13.32 -12.75
C GLN A 146 16.17 13.05 -14.26
N ASP A 147 17.31 12.72 -14.88
CA ASP A 147 17.37 12.35 -16.30
C ASP A 147 16.62 11.05 -16.58
N VAL A 148 16.83 10.01 -15.75
CA VAL A 148 16.09 8.73 -15.86
C VAL A 148 14.59 8.96 -15.70
N ARG A 149 14.16 9.71 -14.68
CA ARG A 149 12.74 10.02 -14.46
C ARG A 149 12.14 10.78 -15.63
N SER A 150 12.85 11.78 -16.14
CA SER A 150 12.43 12.55 -17.32
C SER A 150 12.34 11.68 -18.57
N ALA A 151 13.25 10.70 -18.73
CA ALA A 151 13.21 9.75 -19.84
C ALA A 151 12.03 8.77 -19.73
N VAL A 152 11.75 8.25 -18.53
CA VAL A 152 10.57 7.41 -18.24
C VAL A 152 9.29 8.16 -18.55
N ASP A 153 9.14 9.38 -18.02
CA ASP A 153 7.94 10.20 -18.26
C ASP A 153 7.79 10.53 -19.75
N TRP A 154 8.89 10.84 -20.44
CA TRP A 154 8.87 11.04 -21.89
C TRP A 154 8.42 9.79 -22.65
N VAL A 155 8.92 8.60 -22.28
CA VAL A 155 8.55 7.33 -22.92
C VAL A 155 7.07 7.01 -22.72
N HIS A 156 6.53 7.30 -21.54
CA HIS A 156 5.11 7.08 -21.22
C HIS A 156 4.15 8.08 -21.89
N ASP A 157 4.54 9.36 -21.97
CA ASP A 157 3.66 10.43 -22.45
C ASP A 157 3.81 10.72 -23.95
N LYS A 158 5.04 10.68 -24.46
CA LYS A 158 5.39 11.13 -25.82
C LYS A 158 6.07 10.05 -26.67
N GLY A 159 6.62 9.02 -26.03
CA GLY A 159 7.35 7.95 -26.68
C GLY A 159 6.44 6.89 -27.28
N ASN A 160 7.08 5.83 -27.76
CA ASN A 160 6.40 4.74 -28.49
C ASN A 160 5.87 3.62 -27.59
N LEU A 161 6.00 3.71 -26.26
CA LEU A 161 5.57 2.62 -25.36
C LEU A 161 4.12 2.23 -25.60
N LYS A 162 3.21 3.22 -25.62
CA LYS A 162 1.78 2.99 -25.87
C LYS A 162 1.54 2.39 -27.25
N ASN A 163 2.22 2.89 -28.29
CA ASN A 163 2.08 2.40 -29.66
C ASN A 163 2.54 0.95 -29.78
N CYS A 164 3.75 0.62 -29.32
CA CYS A 164 4.28 -0.75 -29.32
C CYS A 164 3.39 -1.71 -28.53
N THR A 165 2.82 -1.24 -27.42
CA THR A 165 1.86 -2.03 -26.63
C THR A 165 0.60 -2.35 -27.42
N THR A 166 0.06 -1.35 -28.13
CA THR A 166 -1.17 -1.53 -28.92
C THR A 166 -0.98 -2.33 -30.21
N GLU A 167 0.25 -2.39 -30.72
CA GLU A 167 0.61 -3.23 -31.88
C GLU A 167 0.66 -4.72 -31.53
N ASN A 168 0.93 -5.07 -30.26
CA ASN A 168 1.00 -6.46 -29.82
C ASN A 168 0.42 -6.68 -28.41
N PHE A 169 -0.90 -6.54 -28.26
CA PHE A 169 -1.56 -6.76 -26.97
C PHE A 169 -1.37 -8.18 -26.42
N ASP A 170 -1.33 -9.19 -27.28
CA ASP A 170 -1.17 -10.58 -26.85
C ASP A 170 0.19 -10.82 -26.19
N GLU A 171 1.23 -10.07 -26.54
CA GLU A 171 2.53 -10.17 -25.87
C GLU A 171 2.57 -9.43 -24.52
N TYR A 172 1.84 -8.32 -24.41
CA TYR A 172 2.03 -7.38 -23.29
C TYR A 172 0.90 -7.32 -22.28
N VAL A 173 -0.33 -7.71 -22.61
CA VAL A 173 -1.50 -7.50 -21.73
C VAL A 173 -2.19 -8.84 -21.47
N LYS A 174 -2.39 -9.15 -20.18
CA LYS A 174 -3.20 -10.32 -19.78
C LYS A 174 -4.67 -10.02 -20.03
N LYS A 175 -5.38 -11.03 -20.53
CA LYS A 175 -6.80 -10.97 -20.85
C LYS A 175 -7.50 -12.10 -20.12
N ASP A 176 -8.62 -11.78 -19.46
CA ASP A 176 -9.38 -12.72 -18.64
C ASP A 176 -10.87 -12.62 -19.00
N GLU A 177 -11.42 -13.73 -19.51
CA GLU A 177 -12.81 -13.84 -19.98
C GLU A 177 -13.85 -13.64 -18.88
N ARG A 178 -13.44 -13.71 -17.60
CA ARG A 178 -14.33 -13.52 -16.45
C ARG A 178 -14.60 -12.05 -16.15
N LEU A 179 -13.81 -11.11 -16.69
CA LEU A 179 -13.94 -9.68 -16.42
C LEU A 179 -15.31 -9.11 -16.83
N PRO A 180 -15.83 -9.34 -18.07
CA PRO A 180 -17.17 -8.87 -18.46
C PRO A 180 -18.27 -9.40 -17.54
N MET A 181 -18.18 -10.67 -17.17
CA MET A 181 -19.10 -11.34 -16.26
C MET A 181 -19.09 -10.66 -14.88
N PHE A 182 -17.90 -10.46 -14.31
CA PHE A 182 -17.72 -9.88 -12.98
C PHE A 182 -18.30 -8.46 -12.87
N LEU A 183 -17.98 -7.57 -13.82
CA LEU A 183 -18.53 -6.21 -13.81
C LEU A 183 -20.05 -6.18 -13.99
N THR A 184 -20.60 -7.14 -14.75
CA THR A 184 -22.06 -7.26 -14.89
C THR A 184 -22.72 -7.68 -13.60
N ARG A 185 -22.12 -8.65 -12.88
CA ARG A 185 -22.60 -9.09 -11.57
C ARG A 185 -22.58 -7.95 -10.55
N LEU A 186 -21.52 -7.14 -10.52
CA LEU A 186 -21.44 -5.95 -9.67
C LEU A 186 -22.61 -4.99 -9.91
N ARG A 187 -22.93 -4.72 -11.18
CA ARG A 187 -24.06 -3.82 -11.49
C ARG A 187 -25.41 -4.43 -11.14
N GLN A 188 -25.57 -5.74 -11.34
CA GLN A 188 -26.78 -6.47 -10.98
C GLN A 188 -27.03 -6.51 -9.47
N SER A 189 -25.98 -6.37 -8.64
CA SER A 189 -26.13 -6.26 -7.18
C SER A 189 -26.64 -4.89 -6.73
N GLY A 190 -26.88 -3.95 -7.65
CA GLY A 190 -27.28 -2.57 -7.34
C GLY A 190 -26.10 -1.60 -7.17
N ALA A 191 -24.85 -2.06 -7.22
CA ALA A 191 -23.70 -1.19 -7.13
C ALA A 191 -23.52 -0.36 -8.42
N LYS A 192 -23.16 0.91 -8.26
CA LYS A 192 -22.68 1.74 -9.38
C LYS A 192 -21.21 1.44 -9.64
N THR A 193 -20.84 1.36 -10.90
CA THR A 193 -19.48 1.07 -11.35
C THR A 193 -18.86 2.29 -12.01
N PHE A 194 -17.58 2.54 -11.76
CA PHE A 194 -16.88 3.63 -12.42
C PHE A 194 -15.44 3.25 -12.78
N LEU A 195 -14.93 3.87 -13.84
CA LEU A 195 -13.51 3.84 -14.21
C LEU A 195 -12.91 5.21 -13.92
N LEU A 196 -11.82 5.23 -13.15
CA LEU A 196 -11.03 6.44 -12.86
C LEU A 196 -9.55 6.14 -13.12
N THR A 197 -9.01 6.65 -14.22
CA THR A 197 -7.66 6.33 -14.70
C THR A 197 -6.83 7.57 -15.03
N ASN A 198 -5.51 7.48 -14.82
CA ASN A 198 -4.58 8.55 -15.19
C ASN A 198 -4.29 8.58 -16.69
N SER A 199 -4.50 7.45 -17.37
CA SER A 199 -4.31 7.31 -18.81
C SER A 199 -5.30 8.15 -19.60
N ASP A 200 -4.88 8.61 -20.78
CA ASP A 200 -5.71 9.36 -21.72
C ASP A 200 -6.81 8.47 -22.34
N TYR A 201 -7.78 9.10 -23.01
CA TYR A 201 -8.90 8.36 -23.62
C TYR A 201 -8.48 7.39 -24.72
N THR A 202 -7.59 7.79 -25.62
CA THR A 202 -7.22 6.97 -26.78
C THR A 202 -6.58 5.66 -26.33
N PHE A 203 -5.61 5.74 -25.42
CA PHE A 203 -4.96 4.57 -24.86
C PHE A 203 -5.92 3.73 -24.02
N THR A 204 -6.74 4.38 -23.17
CA THR A 204 -7.78 3.70 -22.39
C THR A 204 -8.75 2.93 -23.29
N ASN A 205 -9.20 3.55 -24.38
CA ASN A 205 -10.13 2.93 -25.31
C ASN A 205 -9.52 1.72 -25.99
N ASN A 206 -8.24 1.79 -26.41
CA ASN A 206 -7.55 0.67 -27.05
C ASN A 206 -7.38 -0.52 -26.09
N ILE A 207 -6.85 -0.28 -24.88
CA ILE A 207 -6.65 -1.31 -23.86
C ILE A 207 -7.99 -1.93 -23.43
N MET A 208 -8.99 -1.11 -23.12
CA MET A 208 -10.29 -1.60 -22.67
C MET A 208 -11.06 -2.30 -23.80
N THR A 209 -10.87 -1.90 -25.06
CA THR A 209 -11.45 -2.67 -26.17
C THR A 209 -10.82 -4.05 -26.24
N TYR A 210 -9.49 -4.16 -26.17
CA TYR A 210 -8.81 -5.45 -26.16
C TYR A 210 -9.22 -6.33 -24.97
N LEU A 211 -9.33 -5.78 -23.76
CA LEU A 211 -9.73 -6.53 -22.56
C LEU A 211 -11.15 -7.12 -22.63
N PHE A 212 -12.04 -6.54 -23.45
CA PHE A 212 -13.43 -6.96 -23.60
C PHE A 212 -13.71 -7.63 -24.96
N ASP A 213 -12.70 -7.74 -25.83
CA ASP A 213 -12.81 -8.31 -27.17
C ASP A 213 -12.96 -9.84 -27.11
N PHE A 214 -14.16 -10.28 -26.77
CA PHE A 214 -14.58 -11.68 -26.77
C PHE A 214 -15.76 -11.83 -27.74
N PRO A 215 -15.99 -13.03 -28.32
CA PRO A 215 -17.12 -13.26 -29.21
C PRO A 215 -18.49 -13.17 -28.50
N HIS A 216 -18.50 -13.00 -27.18
CA HIS A 216 -19.68 -12.93 -26.34
C HIS A 216 -19.58 -11.78 -25.33
N GLY A 217 -20.71 -11.50 -24.69
CA GLY A 217 -20.83 -10.54 -23.59
C GLY A 217 -20.48 -11.17 -22.23
N PRO A 218 -21.23 -10.86 -21.16
CA PRO A 218 -21.00 -11.39 -19.82
C PRO A 218 -21.10 -12.92 -19.71
N ARG A 219 -21.91 -13.55 -20.55
CA ARG A 219 -22.05 -15.01 -20.63
C ARG A 219 -21.86 -15.43 -22.09
N PRO A 220 -21.44 -16.68 -22.37
CA PRO A 220 -21.25 -17.16 -23.74
C PRO A 220 -22.45 -16.99 -24.66
N GLU A 221 -23.67 -17.01 -24.10
CA GLU A 221 -24.93 -16.78 -24.82
C GLU A 221 -25.28 -15.30 -25.08
N ASP A 222 -24.65 -14.36 -24.37
CA ASP A 222 -24.93 -12.94 -24.51
C ASP A 222 -24.14 -12.33 -25.69
N PRO A 223 -24.70 -11.37 -26.43
CA PRO A 223 -23.96 -10.69 -27.49
C PRO A 223 -22.81 -9.84 -26.92
N HIS A 224 -21.71 -9.75 -27.68
CA HIS A 224 -20.63 -8.81 -27.38
C HIS A 224 -21.16 -7.36 -27.29
N ARG A 225 -20.62 -6.59 -26.34
CA ARG A 225 -20.98 -5.17 -26.16
C ARG A 225 -19.76 -4.33 -25.77
N SER A 226 -19.82 -3.04 -26.09
CA SER A 226 -18.76 -2.08 -25.79
C SER A 226 -18.39 -2.04 -24.30
N TRP A 227 -17.09 -2.03 -23.99
CA TRP A 227 -16.55 -1.93 -22.62
C TRP A 227 -17.14 -0.75 -21.83
N LYS A 228 -17.45 0.36 -22.50
CA LYS A 228 -18.06 1.56 -21.88
C LYS A 228 -19.37 1.24 -21.15
N THR A 229 -20.15 0.28 -21.67
CA THR A 229 -21.46 -0.08 -21.13
C THR A 229 -21.37 -0.86 -19.80
N TYR A 230 -20.17 -1.31 -19.41
CA TYR A 230 -19.91 -1.95 -18.12
C TYR A 230 -19.63 -0.96 -16.99
N PHE A 231 -19.54 0.34 -17.30
CA PHE A 231 -19.30 1.40 -16.33
C PHE A 231 -20.44 2.43 -16.39
N ASP A 232 -20.89 2.88 -15.23
CA ASP A 232 -21.88 3.96 -15.15
C ASP A 232 -21.20 5.33 -15.34
N ILE A 233 -19.91 5.44 -14.96
CA ILE A 233 -19.11 6.66 -15.10
C ILE A 233 -17.69 6.32 -15.55
N ILE A 234 -17.16 7.09 -16.49
CA ILE A 234 -15.80 6.90 -17.03
C ILE A 234 -15.06 8.24 -16.97
N VAL A 235 -13.97 8.28 -16.21
CA VAL A 235 -13.09 9.43 -16.06
C VAL A 235 -11.65 9.03 -16.42
N VAL A 236 -11.11 9.68 -17.44
CA VAL A 236 -9.72 9.57 -17.90
C VAL A 236 -8.91 10.79 -17.45
N ASP A 237 -7.59 10.79 -17.66
CA ASP A 237 -6.70 11.89 -17.27
C ASP A 237 -6.90 12.37 -15.82
N ALA A 238 -7.19 11.46 -14.90
CA ALA A 238 -7.58 11.82 -13.53
C ALA A 238 -6.46 12.57 -12.76
N ARG A 239 -5.19 12.37 -13.15
CA ARG A 239 -4.01 12.94 -12.49
C ARG A 239 -3.92 12.63 -10.99
N LYS A 240 -4.26 11.41 -10.59
CA LYS A 240 -4.06 10.95 -9.21
C LYS A 240 -2.56 11.07 -8.83
N PRO A 241 -2.22 11.57 -7.62
CA PRO A 241 -3.11 11.80 -6.48
C PRO A 241 -3.83 13.16 -6.45
N LEU A 242 -3.54 14.08 -7.38
CA LEU A 242 -4.11 15.43 -7.41
C LEU A 242 -5.64 15.40 -7.40
N PHE A 243 -6.24 14.43 -8.10
CA PHE A 243 -7.68 14.15 -8.11
C PHE A 243 -8.34 14.14 -6.73
N PHE A 244 -7.65 13.56 -5.73
CA PHE A 244 -8.20 13.43 -4.37
C PHE A 244 -8.10 14.72 -3.56
N GLY A 245 -7.26 15.66 -3.98
CA GLY A 245 -7.14 17.01 -3.43
C GLY A 245 -7.96 18.02 -4.25
N GLU A 246 -7.28 19.04 -4.78
CA GLU A 246 -7.88 20.11 -5.59
C GLU A 246 -8.38 19.63 -6.97
N GLY A 247 -7.78 18.56 -7.51
CA GLY A 247 -8.08 18.02 -8.82
C GLY A 247 -7.78 18.98 -9.97
N THR A 248 -8.51 18.81 -11.07
CA THR A 248 -8.43 19.65 -12.26
C THR A 248 -9.82 20.00 -12.77
N ILE A 249 -9.89 20.83 -13.81
CA ILE A 249 -11.14 21.15 -14.48
C ILE A 249 -11.75 19.87 -15.09
N LEU A 250 -13.02 19.59 -14.79
CA LEU A 250 -13.76 18.50 -15.42
C LEU A 250 -14.15 18.87 -16.85
N ARG A 251 -13.78 18.02 -17.81
CA ARG A 251 -14.12 18.17 -19.23
C ARG A 251 -14.81 16.92 -19.77
N GLN A 252 -15.48 17.07 -20.91
CA GLN A 252 -16.04 15.94 -21.66
C GLN A 252 -15.12 15.58 -22.83
N VAL A 253 -14.91 14.29 -23.07
CA VAL A 253 -14.19 13.77 -24.23
C VAL A 253 -15.16 13.61 -25.40
N ASP A 254 -14.76 14.05 -26.59
CA ASP A 254 -15.39 13.61 -27.84
C ASP A 254 -14.84 12.23 -28.20
N THR A 255 -15.67 11.20 -28.05
CA THR A 255 -15.26 9.80 -28.24
C THR A 255 -14.96 9.43 -29.69
N ASN A 256 -15.34 10.27 -30.66
CA ASN A 256 -15.02 10.04 -32.07
C ASN A 256 -13.60 10.50 -32.42
N THR A 257 -13.17 11.63 -31.83
CA THR A 257 -11.87 12.26 -32.12
C THR A 257 -10.83 11.99 -31.04
N GLY A 258 -11.27 11.60 -29.84
CA GLY A 258 -10.46 11.51 -28.63
C GLY A 258 -10.08 12.86 -28.02
N ALA A 259 -10.49 13.98 -28.62
CA ALA A 259 -10.18 15.31 -28.15
C ALA A 259 -11.09 15.74 -26.99
N LEU A 260 -10.61 16.67 -26.17
CA LEU A 260 -11.42 17.28 -25.12
C LEU A 260 -12.33 18.36 -25.73
N LYS A 261 -13.63 18.30 -25.43
CA LYS A 261 -14.56 19.38 -25.77
C LYS A 261 -14.16 20.66 -25.04
N VAL A 262 -14.36 21.79 -25.72
CA VAL A 262 -14.04 23.11 -25.18
C VAL A 262 -15.06 23.48 -24.10
N GLY A 263 -14.59 23.87 -22.92
CA GLY A 263 -15.41 24.31 -21.79
C GLY A 263 -15.28 23.42 -20.56
N ILE A 264 -16.00 23.80 -19.52
CA ILE A 264 -16.12 23.05 -18.26
C ILE A 264 -17.43 22.26 -18.34
N HIS A 265 -17.39 20.97 -18.01
CA HIS A 265 -18.60 20.18 -17.91
C HIS A 265 -19.34 20.52 -16.60
N THR A 266 -20.57 21.03 -16.72
CA THR A 266 -21.40 21.44 -15.57
C THR A 266 -22.68 20.62 -15.41
N GLY A 267 -22.98 19.72 -16.37
CA GLY A 267 -24.16 18.87 -16.34
C GLY A 267 -23.98 17.60 -15.51
N PRO A 268 -25.04 16.81 -15.30
CA PRO A 268 -24.91 15.49 -14.67
C PRO A 268 -24.09 14.53 -15.54
N PHE A 269 -23.55 13.48 -14.92
CA PHE A 269 -22.94 12.37 -15.66
C PHE A 269 -24.01 11.64 -16.49
N GLN A 270 -23.69 11.37 -17.76
CA GLN A 270 -24.56 10.67 -18.69
C GLN A 270 -23.93 9.33 -19.08
N LYS A 271 -24.78 8.33 -19.34
CA LYS A 271 -24.33 7.02 -19.82
C LYS A 271 -23.57 7.16 -21.14
N ASP A 272 -22.58 6.30 -21.32
CA ASP A 272 -21.71 6.22 -22.51
C ASP A 272 -20.85 7.47 -22.81
N HIS A 273 -20.96 8.52 -21.99
CA HIS A 273 -20.07 9.67 -22.05
C HIS A 273 -18.78 9.40 -21.26
N VAL A 274 -17.69 10.00 -21.73
CA VAL A 274 -16.38 9.93 -21.11
C VAL A 274 -15.96 11.32 -20.68
N TYR A 275 -15.42 11.42 -19.47
CA TYR A 275 -14.98 12.65 -18.84
C TYR A 275 -13.47 12.62 -18.63
N SER A 276 -12.86 13.80 -18.54
CA SER A 276 -11.41 13.96 -18.37
C SER A 276 -11.14 14.93 -17.22
N GLY A 277 -10.18 14.58 -16.35
CA GLY A 277 -9.78 15.38 -15.20
C GLY A 277 -10.81 15.37 -14.06
N GLY A 278 -11.15 16.55 -13.55
CA GLY A 278 -12.06 16.71 -12.42
C GLY A 278 -11.37 16.53 -11.05
N SER A 279 -12.20 16.46 -10.01
CA SER A 279 -11.79 16.20 -8.63
C SER A 279 -12.74 15.22 -7.96
N CYS A 280 -12.29 14.65 -6.84
CA CYS A 280 -13.12 13.74 -6.04
C CYS A 280 -14.39 14.43 -5.50
N ASP A 281 -14.34 15.72 -5.22
CA ASP A 281 -15.52 16.48 -4.75
C ASP A 281 -16.61 16.55 -5.82
N VAL A 282 -16.23 16.96 -7.02
CA VAL A 282 -17.12 17.02 -8.18
C VAL A 282 -17.66 15.63 -8.51
N PHE A 283 -16.80 14.61 -8.45
CA PHE A 283 -17.18 13.23 -8.69
C PHE A 283 -18.20 12.71 -7.67
N THR A 284 -18.02 13.05 -6.39
CA THR A 284 -18.91 12.66 -5.29
C THR A 284 -20.28 13.32 -5.42
N GLU A 285 -20.31 14.61 -5.77
CA GLU A 285 -21.54 15.38 -5.99
C GLU A 285 -22.44 14.73 -7.04
N PHE A 286 -21.86 14.27 -8.14
CA PHE A 286 -22.64 13.64 -9.21
C PHE A 286 -23.04 12.19 -8.96
N ILE A 287 -22.29 11.44 -8.15
CA ILE A 287 -22.60 10.03 -7.87
C ILE A 287 -23.64 9.88 -6.77
N GLY A 288 -23.61 10.80 -5.79
CA GLY A 288 -24.40 10.71 -4.58
C GLY A 288 -23.92 9.61 -3.61
N ALA A 289 -22.65 9.20 -3.69
CA ALA A 289 -22.04 8.23 -2.79
C ALA A 289 -21.09 8.91 -1.80
N LYS A 290 -21.13 8.53 -0.53
CA LYS A 290 -20.22 9.01 0.51
C LYS A 290 -19.03 8.08 0.65
N GLY A 291 -18.02 8.49 1.41
CA GLY A 291 -16.74 7.78 1.44
C GLY A 291 -16.83 6.27 1.70
N LYS A 292 -17.60 5.85 2.72
CA LYS A 292 -17.75 4.42 3.06
C LYS A 292 -18.54 3.62 2.01
N ASP A 293 -19.30 4.28 1.14
CA ASP A 293 -20.09 3.65 0.08
C ASP A 293 -19.21 3.29 -1.14
N VAL A 294 -17.98 3.80 -1.19
CA VAL A 294 -17.06 3.62 -2.31
C VAL A 294 -15.97 2.61 -1.95
N LEU A 295 -15.89 1.51 -2.71
CA LEU A 295 -14.74 0.61 -2.74
C LEU A 295 -13.86 0.95 -3.95
N TYR A 296 -12.73 1.61 -3.73
CA TYR A 296 -11.79 1.94 -4.80
C TYR A 296 -10.71 0.88 -4.95
N VAL A 297 -10.61 0.33 -6.17
CA VAL A 297 -9.68 -0.75 -6.51
C VAL A 297 -8.54 -0.18 -7.34
N GLY A 298 -7.29 -0.39 -6.91
CA GLY A 298 -6.10 0.14 -7.58
C GLY A 298 -4.82 -0.56 -7.16
N ASP A 299 -3.73 -0.42 -7.92
CA ASP A 299 -2.41 -1.01 -7.65
C ASP A 299 -1.43 -0.03 -7.00
N HIS A 300 -1.67 1.28 -7.15
CA HIS A 300 -0.78 2.32 -6.65
C HIS A 300 -1.05 2.59 -5.16
N ILE A 301 -0.25 2.00 -4.27
CA ILE A 301 -0.39 2.13 -2.81
C ILE A 301 -0.49 3.59 -2.32
N PHE A 302 0.27 4.51 -2.91
CA PHE A 302 0.21 5.93 -2.52
C PHE A 302 -0.91 6.68 -3.25
N GLY A 303 -0.88 6.66 -4.58
CA GLY A 303 -1.78 7.44 -5.43
C GLY A 303 -3.25 7.05 -5.32
N ASP A 304 -3.53 5.75 -5.22
CA ASP A 304 -4.89 5.21 -5.26
C ASP A 304 -5.42 4.88 -3.86
N ILE A 305 -4.59 4.27 -3.02
CA ILE A 305 -5.04 3.70 -1.74
C ILE A 305 -4.85 4.71 -0.59
N LEU A 306 -3.62 5.16 -0.33
CA LEU A 306 -3.34 6.04 0.81
C LEU A 306 -4.11 7.35 0.71
N LYS A 307 -4.11 8.01 -0.45
CA LYS A 307 -4.73 9.33 -0.63
C LYS A 307 -6.26 9.26 -0.59
N SER A 308 -6.87 8.26 -1.21
CA SER A 308 -8.33 8.06 -1.15
C SER A 308 -8.79 7.73 0.28
N LYS A 309 -8.06 6.87 1.01
CA LYS A 309 -8.35 6.52 2.41
C LYS A 309 -8.20 7.73 3.33
N LYS A 310 -7.05 8.43 3.30
CA LYS A 310 -6.75 9.51 4.25
C LYS A 310 -7.57 10.78 4.00
N ILE A 311 -7.77 11.15 2.74
CA ILE A 311 -8.39 12.44 2.41
C ILE A 311 -9.92 12.30 2.34
N ARG A 312 -10.42 11.15 1.84
CA ARG A 312 -11.84 10.99 1.50
C ARG A 312 -12.55 9.88 2.27
N GLY A 313 -11.82 9.06 3.03
CA GLY A 313 -12.41 7.96 3.79
C GLY A 313 -13.00 6.84 2.92
N TRP A 314 -12.53 6.72 1.68
CA TRP A 314 -12.95 5.64 0.78
C TRP A 314 -12.52 4.27 1.32
N ARG A 315 -13.32 3.23 1.08
CA ARG A 315 -12.89 1.84 1.26
C ARG A 315 -11.93 1.49 0.14
N THR A 316 -10.91 0.68 0.44
CA THR A 316 -9.79 0.48 -0.48
C THR A 316 -9.49 -0.99 -0.72
N PHE A 317 -9.24 -1.34 -1.98
CA PHE A 317 -8.79 -2.67 -2.38
C PHE A 317 -7.52 -2.54 -3.21
N LEU A 318 -6.39 -2.95 -2.64
CA LEU A 318 -5.09 -2.91 -3.29
C LEU A 318 -4.81 -4.17 -4.14
N ILE A 319 -4.46 -3.98 -5.40
CA ILE A 319 -4.00 -5.04 -6.29
C ILE A 319 -2.47 -5.16 -6.21
N ILE A 320 -1.97 -6.36 -5.94
CA ILE A 320 -0.55 -6.69 -5.82
C ILE A 320 -0.27 -7.91 -6.70
N PRO A 321 -0.03 -7.74 -8.02
CA PRO A 321 0.19 -8.86 -8.94
C PRO A 321 1.32 -9.79 -8.50
N GLU A 322 2.36 -9.26 -7.84
CA GLU A 322 3.50 -10.02 -7.34
C GLU A 322 3.11 -11.06 -6.27
N LEU A 323 1.94 -10.90 -5.64
CA LEU A 323 1.46 -11.75 -4.55
C LEU A 323 1.34 -13.22 -4.97
N VAL A 324 1.07 -13.52 -6.25
CA VAL A 324 1.03 -14.91 -6.75
C VAL A 324 2.37 -15.61 -6.55
N ARG A 325 3.46 -14.95 -6.95
CA ARG A 325 4.83 -15.47 -6.79
C ARG A 325 5.24 -15.49 -5.33
N GLU A 326 4.92 -14.43 -4.58
CA GLU A 326 5.21 -14.34 -3.15
C GLU A 326 4.58 -15.49 -2.37
N LEU A 327 3.30 -15.80 -2.63
CA LEU A 327 2.60 -16.91 -1.97
C LEU A 327 3.20 -18.28 -2.33
N HIS A 328 3.58 -18.48 -3.59
CA HIS A 328 4.23 -19.73 -4.00
C HIS A 328 5.56 -19.94 -3.27
N VAL A 329 6.43 -18.91 -3.24
CA VAL A 329 7.72 -18.99 -2.52
C VAL A 329 7.50 -19.14 -1.01
N TRP A 330 6.53 -18.43 -0.44
CA TRP A 330 6.16 -18.53 0.97
C TRP A 330 5.78 -19.95 1.37
N THR A 331 4.95 -20.61 0.56
CA THR A 331 4.54 -22.01 0.79
C THR A 331 5.70 -22.98 0.57
N ASP A 332 6.44 -22.85 -0.53
CA ASP A 332 7.53 -23.77 -0.89
C ASP A 332 8.73 -23.68 0.06
N ARG A 333 8.95 -22.52 0.68
CA ARG A 333 10.07 -22.24 1.58
C ARG A 333 9.64 -22.05 3.03
N CYS A 334 8.46 -22.55 3.42
CA CYS A 334 7.93 -22.43 4.78
C CYS A 334 8.91 -22.88 5.87
N GLN A 335 9.71 -23.92 5.60
CA GLN A 335 10.71 -24.45 6.53
C GLN A 335 11.75 -23.40 6.95
N LEU A 336 12.15 -22.50 6.05
CA LEU A 336 13.09 -21.42 6.39
C LEU A 336 12.44 -20.38 7.31
N PHE A 337 11.14 -20.17 7.18
CA PHE A 337 10.40 -19.27 8.04
C PHE A 337 10.22 -19.88 9.44
N ASP A 338 9.86 -21.16 9.51
CA ASP A 338 9.75 -21.89 10.78
C ASP A 338 11.10 -21.95 11.51
N GLU A 339 12.19 -22.18 10.77
CA GLU A 339 13.57 -22.13 11.30
C GLU A 339 13.89 -20.73 11.86
N LEU A 340 13.59 -19.67 11.11
CA LEU A 340 13.82 -18.30 11.56
C LEU A 340 13.01 -17.97 12.82
N GLN A 341 11.73 -18.37 12.87
CA GLN A 341 10.88 -18.20 14.03
C GLN A 341 11.40 -18.96 15.25
N THR A 342 11.90 -20.19 15.05
CA THR A 342 12.52 -20.97 16.13
C THR A 342 13.75 -20.27 16.69
N LEU A 343 14.63 -19.76 15.82
CA LEU A 343 15.83 -19.02 16.25
C LEU A 343 15.48 -17.71 16.98
N ASP A 344 14.42 -17.00 16.56
CA ASP A 344 13.94 -15.79 17.25
C ASP A 344 13.37 -16.11 18.65
N VAL A 345 12.69 -17.25 18.81
CA VAL A 345 12.21 -17.72 20.12
C VAL A 345 13.37 -18.12 21.03
N GLU A 346 14.35 -18.88 20.51
CA GLU A 346 15.57 -19.22 21.24
C GLU A 346 16.32 -17.98 21.73
N LEU A 347 16.40 -16.95 20.88
CA LEU A 347 17.00 -15.67 21.26
C LEU A 347 16.23 -15.01 22.40
N GLY A 348 14.89 -15.04 22.35
CA GLY A 348 14.03 -14.53 23.41
C GLY A 348 14.23 -15.28 24.74
N ASP A 349 14.27 -16.61 24.70
CA ASP A 349 14.43 -17.46 25.90
C ASP A 349 15.78 -17.26 26.59
N MET A 350 16.85 -16.94 25.84
CA MET A 350 18.16 -16.59 26.42
C MET A 350 18.12 -15.33 27.30
N TYR A 351 17.21 -14.39 27.01
CA TYR A 351 17.06 -13.14 27.78
C TYR A 351 15.89 -13.16 28.76
N LYS A 352 14.95 -14.11 28.64
CA LYS A 352 13.66 -14.12 29.35
C LYS A 352 13.74 -14.03 30.87
N ASN A 353 14.74 -14.68 31.47
CA ASN A 353 14.92 -14.72 32.93
C ASN A 353 16.03 -13.78 33.42
N LEU A 354 16.55 -12.92 32.54
CA LEU A 354 17.55 -11.93 32.92
C LEU A 354 16.84 -10.67 33.42
N ASP A 355 17.29 -10.15 34.54
CA ASP A 355 16.78 -8.92 35.13
C ASP A 355 17.86 -7.83 35.17
N SER A 356 17.53 -6.66 35.70
CA SER A 356 18.47 -5.53 35.82
C SER A 356 19.67 -5.81 36.73
N SER A 357 19.68 -6.93 37.48
CA SER A 357 20.80 -7.33 38.32
C SER A 357 21.82 -8.22 37.58
N THR A 358 21.46 -8.70 36.38
CA THR A 358 22.33 -9.55 35.56
C THR A 358 23.48 -8.73 34.97
N THR A 359 24.72 -9.08 35.32
CA THR A 359 25.94 -8.40 34.82
C THR A 359 26.57 -9.11 33.62
N GLU A 360 26.36 -10.41 33.47
CA GLU A 360 26.90 -11.21 32.36
C GLU A 360 25.93 -11.23 31.17
N LYS A 361 26.43 -10.85 30.00
CA LYS A 361 25.66 -10.89 28.75
C LYS A 361 25.81 -12.27 28.12
N PRO A 362 24.72 -12.95 27.76
CA PRO A 362 24.81 -14.24 27.10
C PRO A 362 25.43 -14.09 25.70
N ASP A 363 26.27 -15.06 25.30
CA ASP A 363 26.89 -15.08 23.97
C ASP A 363 25.90 -15.55 22.91
N ILE A 364 25.48 -14.61 22.06
CA ILE A 364 24.52 -14.83 20.97
C ILE A 364 25.19 -14.84 19.60
N SER A 365 26.52 -14.93 19.52
CA SER A 365 27.26 -14.81 18.26
C SER A 365 26.88 -15.89 17.25
N LYS A 366 26.77 -17.15 17.71
CA LYS A 366 26.35 -18.29 16.87
C LYS A 366 24.91 -18.14 16.39
N LEU A 367 24.00 -17.80 17.32
CA LEU A 367 22.59 -17.61 17.03
C LEU A 367 22.34 -16.47 16.05
N ARG A 368 23.02 -15.32 16.24
CA ARG A 368 22.99 -14.19 15.30
C ARG A 368 23.49 -14.57 13.91
N SER A 369 24.53 -15.41 13.81
CA SER A 369 25.00 -15.89 12.51
C SER A 369 23.96 -16.77 11.84
N ALA A 370 23.36 -17.71 12.58
CA ALA A 370 22.30 -18.59 12.07
C ALA A 370 21.09 -17.79 11.57
N ILE A 371 20.60 -16.82 12.36
CA ILE A 371 19.51 -15.93 11.96
C ILE A 371 19.85 -15.19 10.66
N ARG A 372 21.07 -14.67 10.54
CA ARG A 372 21.51 -13.96 9.32
C ARG A 372 21.58 -14.89 8.12
N ASP A 373 22.07 -16.10 8.28
CA ASP A 373 22.24 -17.06 7.19
C ASP A 373 20.87 -17.57 6.70
N VAL A 374 19.94 -17.87 7.62
CA VAL A 374 18.55 -18.22 7.28
C VAL A 374 17.83 -17.05 6.63
N THR A 375 17.97 -15.84 7.17
CA THR A 375 17.41 -14.62 6.56
C THR A 375 17.90 -14.43 5.13
N HIS A 376 19.20 -14.59 4.88
CA HIS A 376 19.76 -14.47 3.54
C HIS A 376 19.22 -15.53 2.58
N LYS A 377 19.17 -16.81 3.00
CA LYS A 377 18.60 -17.91 2.17
C LYS A 377 17.14 -17.66 1.84
N MET A 378 16.36 -17.17 2.82
CA MET A 378 14.96 -16.85 2.65
C MET A 378 14.79 -15.71 1.64
N ASP A 379 15.52 -14.60 1.81
CA ASP A 379 15.43 -13.45 0.92
C ASP A 379 15.84 -13.83 -0.53
N MET A 380 16.93 -14.57 -0.73
CA MET A 380 17.36 -15.02 -2.06
C MET A 380 16.35 -15.95 -2.76
N SER A 381 15.41 -16.55 -2.04
CA SER A 381 14.35 -17.37 -2.65
C SER A 381 13.33 -16.52 -3.43
N TYR A 382 13.21 -15.22 -3.12
CA TYR A 382 12.31 -14.29 -3.80
C TYR A 382 13.00 -13.55 -4.96
N GLY A 383 14.29 -13.27 -4.84
CA GLY A 383 15.08 -12.48 -5.80
C GLY A 383 16.24 -11.79 -5.09
N MET A 384 17.08 -11.04 -5.82
CA MET A 384 18.27 -10.41 -5.23
C MET A 384 17.93 -9.38 -4.15
N MET A 385 16.79 -8.69 -4.29
CA MET A 385 16.30 -7.71 -3.29
C MET A 385 15.30 -8.32 -2.28
N GLY A 386 15.09 -9.64 -2.30
CA GLY A 386 14.18 -10.34 -1.39
C GLY A 386 12.69 -10.07 -1.63
N SER A 387 11.85 -10.50 -0.67
CA SER A 387 10.39 -10.34 -0.74
C SER A 387 9.96 -8.86 -0.74
N LEU A 388 8.89 -8.54 -1.46
CA LEU A 388 8.20 -7.24 -1.41
C LEU A 388 7.79 -6.86 0.02
N PHE A 389 7.41 -7.85 0.84
CA PHE A 389 6.80 -7.63 2.14
C PHE A 389 7.80 -7.63 3.31
N ARG A 390 8.96 -8.27 3.16
CA ARG A 390 9.89 -8.45 4.30
C ARG A 390 11.34 -8.68 3.88
N SER A 391 12.22 -8.58 4.88
CA SER A 391 13.58 -9.15 4.89
C SER A 391 13.75 -9.88 6.21
N GLY A 392 13.85 -11.21 6.17
CA GLY A 392 13.79 -12.03 7.39
C GLY A 392 12.46 -11.81 8.14
N SER A 393 12.57 -11.59 9.45
CA SER A 393 11.43 -11.30 10.34
C SER A 393 10.95 -9.84 10.28
N ARG A 394 11.64 -8.97 9.52
CA ARG A 394 11.34 -7.53 9.47
C ARG A 394 10.48 -7.16 8.26
N GLN A 395 9.34 -6.53 8.52
CA GLN A 395 8.44 -6.03 7.47
C GLN A 395 9.03 -4.80 6.74
N THR A 396 8.73 -4.69 5.45
CA THR A 396 9.11 -3.53 4.64
C THR A 396 8.19 -2.33 4.88
N PHE A 397 8.64 -1.15 4.46
CA PHE A 397 7.82 0.04 4.37
C PHE A 397 6.55 -0.21 3.56
N PHE A 398 6.66 -0.87 2.39
CA PHE A 398 5.51 -1.24 1.58
C PHE A 398 4.50 -2.09 2.36
N SER A 399 4.95 -3.16 3.04
CA SER A 399 4.07 -4.00 3.88
C SER A 399 3.32 -3.19 4.92
N SER A 400 3.99 -2.24 5.57
CA SER A 400 3.36 -1.39 6.59
C SER A 400 2.27 -0.48 6.01
N GLN A 401 2.44 -0.02 4.77
CA GLN A 401 1.43 0.76 4.06
C GLN A 401 0.24 -0.09 3.65
N VAL A 402 0.46 -1.32 3.18
CA VAL A 402 -0.62 -2.27 2.86
C VAL A 402 -1.50 -2.49 4.09
N VAL A 403 -0.91 -2.89 5.22
CA VAL A 403 -1.63 -3.16 6.47
C VAL A 403 -2.40 -1.93 6.98
N ARG A 404 -1.85 -0.73 6.79
CA ARG A 404 -2.44 0.49 7.34
C ARG A 404 -3.53 1.11 6.47
N TYR A 405 -3.44 0.98 5.14
CA TYR A 405 -4.27 1.77 4.22
C TYR A 405 -5.14 0.95 3.27
N ALA A 406 -4.83 -0.32 3.03
CA ALA A 406 -5.64 -1.19 2.19
C ALA A 406 -6.62 -1.99 3.08
N ASP A 407 -7.93 -1.78 2.91
CA ASP A 407 -8.93 -2.57 3.64
C ASP A 407 -8.94 -4.02 3.15
N LEU A 408 -8.74 -4.20 1.85
CA LEU A 408 -8.55 -5.50 1.18
C LEU A 408 -7.29 -5.44 0.31
N TYR A 409 -6.64 -6.57 0.11
CA TYR A 409 -5.61 -6.71 -0.91
C TYR A 409 -5.61 -8.12 -1.49
N ALA A 410 -5.20 -8.26 -2.76
CA ALA A 410 -5.15 -9.53 -3.47
C ALA A 410 -4.25 -9.43 -4.70
N ALA A 411 -3.95 -10.58 -5.31
CA ALA A 411 -3.23 -10.63 -6.58
C ALA A 411 -4.04 -10.04 -7.74
N THR A 412 -5.36 -10.22 -7.72
CA THR A 412 -6.27 -9.72 -8.77
C THR A 412 -7.62 -9.34 -8.16
N HIS A 413 -8.25 -8.32 -8.76
CA HIS A 413 -9.59 -7.87 -8.39
C HIS A 413 -10.66 -8.95 -8.67
N LEU A 414 -10.39 -9.86 -9.60
CA LEU A 414 -11.30 -10.95 -9.97
C LEU A 414 -11.49 -11.99 -8.85
N ASN A 415 -10.66 -11.97 -7.81
CA ASN A 415 -10.86 -12.83 -6.64
C ASN A 415 -12.21 -12.55 -5.93
N LEU A 416 -12.79 -11.36 -6.12
CA LEU A 416 -14.13 -11.03 -5.61
C LEU A 416 -15.25 -11.88 -6.23
N ILE A 417 -15.03 -12.52 -7.39
CA ILE A 417 -16.01 -13.45 -8.00
C ILE A 417 -16.35 -14.60 -7.04
N TYR A 418 -15.42 -14.99 -6.18
CA TYR A 418 -15.57 -16.12 -5.25
C TYR A 418 -16.27 -15.75 -3.94
N TYR A 419 -16.75 -14.52 -3.81
CA TYR A 419 -17.48 -14.03 -2.64
C TYR A 419 -18.88 -13.54 -3.05
N PRO A 420 -19.93 -13.79 -2.24
CA PRO A 420 -21.21 -13.13 -2.45
C PRO A 420 -21.09 -11.62 -2.21
N PHE A 421 -21.92 -10.80 -2.85
CA PHE A 421 -21.87 -9.34 -2.64
C PHE A 421 -22.36 -8.89 -1.25
N SER A 422 -23.02 -9.78 -0.51
CA SER A 422 -23.37 -9.61 0.90
C SER A 422 -22.26 -10.11 1.85
N TYR A 423 -21.05 -10.40 1.34
CA TYR A 423 -19.98 -10.93 2.16
C TYR A 423 -19.38 -9.86 3.10
N MET A 424 -19.34 -10.18 4.39
CA MET A 424 -18.68 -9.37 5.40
C MET A 424 -17.23 -9.85 5.58
N PHE A 425 -16.27 -9.10 5.02
CA PHE A 425 -14.85 -9.35 5.27
C PHE A 425 -14.50 -9.01 6.72
N ARG A 426 -13.91 -9.97 7.45
CA ARG A 426 -13.56 -9.82 8.87
C ARG A 426 -12.05 -9.85 9.07
N ALA A 427 -11.55 -8.93 9.88
CA ALA A 427 -10.18 -8.94 10.41
C ALA A 427 -10.24 -9.13 11.94
N PRO A 428 -9.27 -9.84 12.55
CA PRO A 428 -9.16 -9.90 14.01
C PRO A 428 -9.02 -8.51 14.63
N ALA A 429 -9.56 -8.33 15.84
CA ALA A 429 -9.38 -7.10 16.59
C ALA A 429 -7.90 -6.87 16.90
N MET A 430 -7.41 -5.65 16.64
CA MET A 430 -6.04 -5.27 16.95
C MET A 430 -5.93 -4.90 18.43
N LEU A 431 -5.47 -5.84 19.24
CA LEU A 431 -5.23 -5.62 20.66
C LEU A 431 -3.87 -4.95 20.90
N LEU A 432 -3.84 -3.97 21.79
CA LEU A 432 -2.61 -3.45 22.36
C LEU A 432 -1.95 -4.52 23.25
N PRO A 433 -0.62 -4.47 23.46
CA PRO A 433 0.08 -5.51 24.20
C PRO A 433 -0.55 -5.81 25.57
N HIS A 434 -0.95 -4.79 26.33
CA HIS A 434 -1.55 -4.95 27.66
C HIS A 434 -2.94 -5.61 27.62
N GLU A 435 -3.68 -5.48 26.52
CA GLU A 435 -5.00 -6.09 26.33
C GLU A 435 -4.87 -7.59 25.99
N SER A 436 -3.76 -7.98 25.36
CA SER A 436 -3.47 -9.39 25.04
C SER A 436 -2.89 -10.19 26.22
N THR A 437 -2.28 -9.51 27.19
CA THR A 437 -1.57 -10.16 28.32
C THR A 437 -2.41 -10.33 29.58
N VAL A 438 -3.54 -9.62 29.71
CA VAL A 438 -4.40 -9.69 30.90
C VAL A 438 -5.65 -10.49 30.58
N ALA A 439 -5.77 -11.69 31.15
CA ALA A 439 -7.01 -12.47 31.05
C ALA A 439 -8.16 -11.71 31.73
N HIS A 440 -9.32 -11.62 31.08
CA HIS A 440 -10.52 -10.93 31.59
C HIS A 440 -11.06 -11.49 32.93
N GLU A 441 -10.48 -12.55 33.46
CA GLU A 441 -10.86 -13.19 34.72
C GLU A 441 -10.12 -12.62 35.94
N GLN A 442 -9.07 -11.83 35.76
CA GLN A 442 -8.38 -11.18 36.87
C GLN A 442 -9.11 -9.89 37.25
N ARG A 443 -10.02 -9.99 38.22
CA ARG A 443 -10.44 -8.80 39.00
C ARG A 443 -9.15 -8.13 39.48
N PHE A 444 -8.90 -6.91 39.02
CA PHE A 444 -7.87 -6.03 39.57
C PHE A 444 -8.12 -5.92 41.08
N VAL A 445 -7.43 -6.73 41.87
CA VAL A 445 -7.29 -6.49 43.30
C VAL A 445 -6.30 -5.35 43.37
N MET A 446 -6.83 -4.14 43.49
CA MET A 446 -6.02 -2.97 43.82
C MET A 446 -5.34 -3.30 45.16
N GLU A 447 -4.05 -3.64 45.14
CA GLU A 447 -3.27 -3.82 46.36
C GLU A 447 -3.28 -2.48 47.10
N ALA A 448 -4.20 -2.35 48.06
CA ALA A 448 -4.17 -1.28 49.02
C ALA A 448 -2.83 -1.37 49.80
N PRO A 449 -2.15 -0.24 50.09
CA PRO A 449 -0.88 -0.28 50.80
C PRO A 449 -1.06 -1.00 52.15
N LEU A 450 -0.30 -2.08 52.33
CA LEU A 450 -0.28 -2.89 53.56
C LEU A 450 -0.10 -2.00 54.82
N PRO A 451 -1.04 -2.02 55.79
CA PRO A 451 -0.80 -1.42 57.09
C PRO A 451 0.13 -2.33 57.91
N ARG A 452 1.18 -1.73 58.47
CA ARG A 452 2.13 -2.37 59.39
C ARG A 452 1.43 -3.06 60.58
N SER A 453 1.73 -4.35 60.72
CA SER A 453 1.73 -5.19 61.93
C SER A 453 1.33 -4.55 63.27
N ARG A 454 0.31 -5.13 63.92
CA ARG A 454 0.33 -5.48 65.35
C ARG A 454 -0.62 -6.65 65.63
N LYS A 455 -0.10 -7.65 66.34
CA LYS A 455 -0.71 -8.94 66.73
C LYS A 455 -1.85 -8.77 67.73
N PHE A 456 -2.86 -9.66 67.72
CA PHE A 456 -3.21 -10.61 68.81
C PHE A 456 -4.54 -11.36 68.55
N ASN A 457 -4.42 -12.69 68.40
CA ASN A 457 -5.22 -13.83 68.88
C ASN A 457 -6.76 -13.81 69.04
N ASN A 458 -7.39 -14.78 68.36
CA ASN A 458 -8.26 -15.89 68.84
C ASN A 458 -9.60 -16.05 68.09
N ALA A 459 -9.83 -17.28 67.59
CA ALA A 459 -11.04 -17.79 66.95
C ALA A 459 -12.03 -18.39 68.00
N PRO A 460 -13.10 -19.16 67.66
CA PRO A 460 -13.97 -19.21 66.47
C PRO A 460 -15.49 -19.26 66.80
N SER A 461 -16.37 -18.99 65.82
CA SER A 461 -17.79 -19.45 65.64
C SER A 461 -18.56 -18.37 64.85
N ALA A 462 -19.74 -18.53 64.26
CA ALA A 462 -20.53 -19.60 63.63
C ALA A 462 -21.75 -18.87 63.01
N ASP A 463 -22.28 -19.40 61.91
CA ASP A 463 -23.67 -19.25 61.43
C ASP A 463 -24.23 -17.90 60.89
N ASP A 464 -24.91 -18.12 59.76
CA ASP A 464 -26.14 -17.51 59.25
C ASP A 464 -26.19 -16.14 58.53
N ALA A 465 -26.89 -16.23 57.39
CA ALA A 465 -27.22 -15.21 56.42
C ALA A 465 -28.37 -14.27 56.90
N PRO A 466 -29.05 -13.54 55.99
CA PRO A 466 -28.63 -12.32 55.33
C PRO A 466 -29.51 -11.13 55.76
N VAL A 467 -28.97 -9.91 55.92
CA VAL A 467 -29.85 -8.72 56.12
C VAL A 467 -29.34 -7.49 55.39
N ALA A 468 -30.29 -6.86 54.72
CA ALA A 468 -30.26 -5.66 53.91
C ALA A 468 -29.49 -4.46 54.51
N TYR A 469 -28.88 -3.66 53.64
CA TYR A 469 -28.42 -2.32 53.97
C TYR A 469 -29.04 -1.27 53.06
N ASN A 470 -29.88 -0.43 53.68
CA ASN A 470 -30.28 0.88 53.19
C ASN A 470 -29.09 1.86 53.31
N SER A 471 -28.95 2.67 52.26
CA SER A 471 -28.47 4.06 52.24
C SER A 471 -27.25 4.47 53.07
N HIS A 472 -26.14 4.79 52.39
CA HIS A 472 -25.31 5.94 52.77
C HIS A 472 -24.90 6.77 51.56
N VAL A 473 -25.62 7.89 51.39
CA VAL A 473 -25.23 9.04 50.58
C VAL A 473 -23.99 9.66 51.22
N MET A 474 -22.83 9.57 50.57
CA MET A 474 -21.68 10.41 50.93
C MET A 474 -21.92 11.83 50.42
N LYS A 475 -21.92 12.76 51.38
CA LYS A 475 -22.02 14.21 51.17
C LYS A 475 -20.90 14.73 50.27
N VAL A 476 -21.26 15.28 49.13
CA VAL A 476 -20.37 16.13 48.33
C VAL A 476 -20.19 17.46 49.07
N LEU A 477 -18.95 17.79 49.42
CA LEU A 477 -18.57 19.09 49.95
C LEU A 477 -18.69 20.14 48.82
N ASN A 478 -19.74 20.94 48.85
CA ASN A 478 -19.90 22.08 47.96
C ASN A 478 -18.87 23.16 48.30
N ARG A 479 -17.88 23.36 47.42
CA ARG A 479 -17.14 24.62 47.32
C ARG A 479 -17.92 25.55 46.39
N SER A 480 -18.42 26.64 46.95
CA SER A 480 -19.06 27.74 46.24
C SER A 480 -18.09 28.44 45.28
N ASN A 481 -18.58 28.71 44.07
CA ASN A 481 -17.97 29.46 42.95
C ASN A 481 -16.99 28.72 42.02
N SER A 482 -17.45 27.65 41.36
CA SER A 482 -16.90 27.25 40.05
C SER A 482 -17.82 27.75 38.93
N GLN A 483 -17.30 28.55 37.98
CA GLN A 483 -18.00 28.99 36.77
C GLN A 483 -17.93 27.97 35.62
N VAL A 484 -17.43 26.76 35.86
CA VAL A 484 -17.32 25.71 34.85
C VAL A 484 -18.56 24.80 34.94
N PRO A 485 -19.42 24.73 33.90
CA PRO A 485 -20.69 23.98 33.96
C PRO A 485 -20.53 22.49 34.24
N HIS A 486 -19.46 21.86 33.75
CA HIS A 486 -19.13 20.46 34.02
C HIS A 486 -17.65 20.35 34.36
N VAL A 487 -17.34 20.00 35.60
CA VAL A 487 -15.95 19.82 36.08
C VAL A 487 -15.36 18.49 35.58
N ARG A 488 -16.22 17.54 35.19
CA ARG A 488 -15.89 16.26 34.55
C ARG A 488 -17.01 15.84 33.59
N PRO A 489 -16.69 15.09 32.53
CA PRO A 489 -17.72 14.48 31.70
C PRO A 489 -18.51 13.46 32.52
N GLU A 490 -19.83 13.43 32.33
CA GLU A 490 -20.69 12.39 32.90
C GLU A 490 -20.43 11.07 32.18
N THR A 491 -20.31 9.98 32.94
CA THR A 491 -20.16 8.65 32.37
C THR A 491 -21.45 8.31 31.61
N PRO A 492 -21.38 7.98 30.30
CA PRO A 492 -22.55 7.58 29.55
C PRO A 492 -23.25 6.40 30.22
N VAL A 493 -24.50 6.60 30.62
CA VAL A 493 -25.32 5.57 31.28
C VAL A 493 -26.03 4.67 30.27
N SER A 494 -25.93 5.01 28.99
CA SER A 494 -26.44 4.27 27.84
C SER A 494 -25.35 4.11 26.78
N VAL A 495 -25.51 3.11 25.92
CA VAL A 495 -24.66 2.91 24.74
C VAL A 495 -24.73 4.18 23.89
N THR A 496 -23.59 4.83 23.69
CA THR A 496 -23.46 6.09 22.94
C THR A 496 -22.91 5.89 21.53
N HIS A 497 -22.61 4.64 21.16
CA HIS A 497 -22.13 4.25 19.85
C HIS A 497 -23.02 3.17 19.27
N CYS A 498 -23.76 3.48 18.20
CA CYS A 498 -24.27 2.47 17.29
C CYS A 498 -23.15 2.14 16.30
N HIS A 499 -22.82 0.86 16.15
CA HIS A 499 -22.02 0.43 15.01
C HIS A 499 -22.88 0.57 13.74
N ASP A 500 -22.30 1.03 12.62
CA ASP A 500 -22.99 1.35 11.36
C ASP A 500 -23.70 0.15 10.69
N GLU A 501 -23.87 -1.00 11.36
CA GLU A 501 -24.36 -2.25 10.76
C GLU A 501 -25.72 -2.73 11.26
N ASP A 502 -26.42 -1.99 12.13
CA ASP A 502 -27.80 -2.33 12.52
C ASP A 502 -28.81 -1.32 11.95
N PHE A 503 -29.00 -1.36 10.63
CA PHE A 503 -30.22 -0.88 10.00
C PHE A 503 -30.68 -1.90 8.96
N ASP A 504 -31.57 -2.80 9.39
CA ASP A 504 -32.51 -3.49 8.51
C ASP A 504 -33.93 -3.30 9.06
N ASP A 505 -34.70 -2.55 8.28
CA ASP A 505 -36.15 -2.52 8.01
C ASP A 505 -37.24 -2.50 9.10
N ASP A 506 -38.08 -1.46 8.91
CA ASP A 506 -39.54 -1.39 8.96
C ASP A 506 -40.32 -1.60 10.27
N THR A 507 -41.02 -0.53 10.68
CA THR A 507 -42.49 -0.52 10.61
C THR A 507 -43.09 0.89 10.61
N ASP A 508 -44.13 0.98 9.81
CA ASP A 508 -44.86 2.12 9.28
C ASP A 508 -45.84 2.76 10.29
N GLU A 509 -46.47 3.85 9.84
CA GLU A 509 -47.68 4.50 10.37
C GLU A 509 -47.58 5.48 11.57
N SER A 510 -47.68 6.78 11.26
CA SER A 510 -48.89 7.60 11.51
C SER A 510 -48.56 9.08 11.73
N SER A 511 -48.77 9.88 10.70
CA SER A 511 -49.16 11.28 10.88
C SER A 511 -50.56 11.35 11.53
N PRO A 512 -50.82 12.33 12.40
CA PRO A 512 -51.66 13.43 11.94
C PRO A 512 -51.31 14.83 12.49
N GLN A 513 -51.42 15.80 11.56
CA GLN A 513 -51.96 17.17 11.65
C GLN A 513 -52.10 17.96 12.98
N ARG A 514 -51.84 19.28 12.82
CA ARG A 514 -52.32 20.49 13.56
C ARG A 514 -51.62 20.77 14.89
N LYS A 515 -51.15 21.99 15.19
CA LYS A 515 -51.56 23.36 14.84
C LYS A 515 -50.37 24.25 14.53
#